data_AF-A0A941LIB3-F1
#
_entry.id   AF-A0A941LIB3-F1
#
_cell.length_a   1.000
_cell.length_b   1.000
_cell.length_c   1.000
_cell.angle_alpha   90.00
_cell.angle_beta   90.00
_cell.angle_gamma   90.00
#
_symmetry.space_group_name_H-M   'P 1'
#
loop_
_entity.id
_entity.type
_entity.pdbx_description
1 polymer ?
#
loop_
_entity_poly.entity_id
_entity_poly.type
_entity_poly.pdbx_seq_one_letter_code
_entity_poly.pdbx_strand_id
1 'polypeptide(L)'
;MPTLSKQSLVQYLRNRFGPDVELLSYGVIGKESSKGAQKRYGYGTPVKVTFQVGRRVQSVVLETMKPGPFGHEHMADRAQAMLWDYDSYGRLPRHVKALDVGAFDAKQGLCSLAEAQEFFVLNEWTAGASYHADLERLMKGGALRKLDRQRTGTLACYLAQIHSQKHRDADLYKRRLRELIGHGECIMGLTDSYPARYGFITGDLLRTVEEACNRWRWRLRDKAHRLAQVHGDFHPYNVLFRSGMDFAVLDRSRGEWGEPADDITAMTINYLLNSLISRGKLEGPFEVLFRLFWETYIEASGDKEVTETAAPFFAFRGLVVASPLWYPNLSIDTRRRLFRFIENVLDVPRFDPGRVNAYCGV
;
A
#
# COMPACT_ATOMS: atom_id res chain seq x y z
N MET A 1 -1.02 -17.51 -17.83
CA MET A 1 -0.37 -16.56 -18.76
C MET A 1 -1.17 -16.53 -20.04
N PRO A 2 -1.27 -15.38 -20.71
CA PRO A 2 -1.98 -15.28 -21.99
C PRO A 2 -1.39 -16.27 -22.99
N THR A 3 -2.24 -16.96 -23.74
CA THR A 3 -1.79 -17.84 -24.82
C THR A 3 -1.45 -16.95 -26.02
N LEU A 4 -0.18 -16.93 -26.44
CA LEU A 4 0.21 -16.18 -27.63
C LEU A 4 -0.43 -16.80 -28.88
N SER A 5 -1.37 -16.07 -29.48
CA SER A 5 -1.94 -16.43 -30.77
C SER A 5 -1.01 -15.97 -31.91
N LYS A 6 -0.87 -16.80 -32.95
CA LYS A 6 -0.09 -16.45 -34.16
C LYS A 6 -0.61 -15.14 -34.78
N GLN A 7 -1.93 -14.97 -34.84
CA GLN A 7 -2.57 -13.81 -35.44
C GLN A 7 -2.26 -12.52 -34.67
N SER A 8 -2.41 -12.54 -33.33
CA SER A 8 -2.08 -11.40 -32.47
C SER A 8 -0.60 -11.00 -32.59
N LEU A 9 0.29 -12.00 -32.63
CA LEU A 9 1.73 -11.78 -32.77
C LEU A 9 2.08 -11.15 -34.12
N VAL A 10 1.51 -11.65 -35.23
CA VAL A 10 1.71 -11.06 -36.57
C VAL A 10 1.21 -9.63 -36.61
N GLN A 11 0.02 -9.36 -36.09
CA GLN A 11 -0.55 -8.01 -36.08
C GLN A 11 0.33 -7.03 -35.30
N TYR A 12 0.80 -7.45 -34.12
CA TYR A 12 1.71 -6.65 -33.30
C TYR A 12 3.03 -6.35 -34.01
N LEU A 13 3.68 -7.37 -34.58
CA LEU A 13 4.93 -7.17 -35.30
C LEU A 13 4.75 -6.24 -36.50
N ARG A 14 3.63 -6.34 -37.21
CA ARG A 14 3.32 -5.43 -38.33
C ARG A 14 3.12 -4.00 -37.88
N ASN A 15 2.41 -3.79 -36.78
CA ASN A 15 2.23 -2.46 -36.20
C ASN A 15 3.57 -1.85 -35.77
N ARG A 16 4.48 -2.67 -35.24
CA ARG A 16 5.76 -2.19 -34.67
C ARG A 16 6.89 -2.04 -35.69
N PHE A 17 7.01 -2.98 -36.61
CA PHE A 17 8.14 -3.09 -37.55
C PHE A 17 7.74 -2.83 -39.03
N GLY A 18 6.46 -2.60 -39.30
CA GLY A 18 5.94 -2.26 -40.62
C GLY A 18 5.04 -3.35 -41.24
N PRO A 19 4.16 -2.99 -42.20
CA PRO A 19 3.14 -3.89 -42.74
C PRO A 19 3.69 -5.12 -43.46
N ASP A 20 4.90 -5.03 -44.01
CA ASP A 20 5.56 -6.09 -44.78
C ASP A 20 6.17 -7.21 -43.92
N VAL A 21 5.91 -7.21 -42.60
CA VAL A 21 6.41 -8.26 -41.71
C VAL A 21 5.78 -9.61 -42.04
N GLU A 22 6.64 -10.62 -42.19
CA GLU A 22 6.30 -12.04 -42.26
C GLU A 22 6.85 -12.79 -41.06
N LEU A 23 5.97 -13.45 -40.29
CA LEU A 23 6.38 -14.29 -39.16
C LEU A 23 6.86 -15.66 -39.67
N LEU A 24 8.14 -15.96 -39.43
CA LEU A 24 8.78 -17.21 -39.85
C LEU A 24 8.64 -18.32 -38.80
N SER A 25 8.89 -18.01 -37.51
CA SER A 25 8.74 -18.99 -36.41
C SER A 25 8.57 -18.32 -35.05
N TYR A 26 7.98 -19.04 -34.10
CA TYR A 26 7.98 -18.67 -32.69
C TYR A 26 7.96 -19.90 -31.78
N GLY A 27 8.56 -19.83 -30.59
CA GLY A 27 8.58 -20.95 -29.65
C GLY A 27 9.22 -20.62 -28.30
N VAL A 28 8.80 -21.35 -27.26
CA VAL A 28 9.34 -21.21 -25.90
C VAL A 28 10.81 -21.67 -25.86
N ILE A 29 11.67 -20.85 -25.28
CA ILE A 29 13.10 -21.15 -25.07
C ILE A 29 13.41 -21.33 -23.58
N GLY A 30 14.62 -21.83 -23.25
CA GLY A 30 15.10 -21.92 -21.87
C GLY A 30 14.51 -23.07 -21.02
N LYS A 31 13.83 -24.05 -21.63
CA LYS A 31 13.30 -25.22 -20.89
C LYS A 31 14.39 -26.08 -20.24
N GLU A 32 15.62 -26.04 -20.74
CA GLU A 32 16.74 -26.83 -20.21
C GLU A 32 17.15 -26.41 -18.79
N SER A 33 17.09 -25.12 -18.46
CA SER A 33 17.42 -24.62 -17.11
C SER A 33 16.40 -25.06 -16.06
N SER A 34 15.11 -25.14 -16.43
CA SER A 34 14.04 -25.65 -15.54
C SER A 34 14.11 -27.15 -15.25
N LYS A 35 14.95 -27.90 -15.99
CA LYS A 35 15.23 -29.33 -15.77
C LYS A 35 16.54 -29.57 -15.01
N GLY A 36 17.29 -28.51 -14.67
CA GLY A 36 18.56 -28.62 -13.97
C GLY A 36 18.41 -29.07 -12.52
N ALA A 37 19.41 -29.81 -12.01
CA ALA A 37 19.39 -30.35 -10.64
C ALA A 37 19.38 -29.26 -9.56
N GLN A 38 19.94 -28.06 -9.83
CA GLN A 38 20.23 -27.03 -8.83
C GLN A 38 19.25 -25.83 -8.81
N LYS A 39 18.73 -25.36 -9.96
CA LYS A 39 17.81 -24.21 -10.03
C LYS A 39 16.55 -24.58 -10.79
N ARG A 40 15.41 -24.66 -10.08
CA ARG A 40 14.11 -25.06 -10.65
C ARG A 40 13.08 -23.91 -10.73
N TYR A 41 13.38 -22.76 -10.14
CA TYR A 41 12.46 -21.63 -10.06
C TYR A 41 12.85 -20.51 -11.04
N GLY A 42 11.86 -19.96 -11.75
CA GLY A 42 12.00 -18.86 -12.69
C GLY A 42 10.70 -18.06 -12.83
N TYR A 43 10.82 -16.76 -13.08
CA TYR A 43 9.68 -15.82 -13.02
C TYR A 43 8.87 -15.72 -14.31
N GLY A 44 9.37 -16.25 -15.43
CA GLY A 44 8.75 -16.06 -16.75
C GLY A 44 8.89 -17.24 -17.69
N THR A 45 8.36 -17.10 -18.90
CA THR A 45 8.53 -18.08 -19.97
C THR A 45 8.88 -17.35 -21.27
N PRO A 46 10.17 -17.23 -21.61
CA PRO A 46 10.61 -16.50 -22.78
C PRO A 46 10.22 -17.24 -24.06
N VAL A 47 9.74 -16.48 -25.06
CA VAL A 47 9.36 -16.96 -26.39
C VAL A 47 10.27 -16.30 -27.41
N LYS A 48 11.09 -17.09 -28.12
CA LYS A 48 11.81 -16.58 -29.28
C LYS A 48 10.83 -16.41 -30.44
N VAL A 49 10.93 -15.29 -31.13
CA VAL A 49 10.14 -14.95 -32.32
C VAL A 49 11.10 -14.55 -33.43
N THR A 50 10.98 -15.19 -34.59
CA THR A 50 11.78 -14.89 -35.78
C THR A 50 10.87 -14.46 -36.91
N PHE A 51 11.15 -13.30 -37.51
CA PHE A 51 10.35 -12.70 -38.56
C PHE A 51 11.24 -12.01 -39.60
N GLN A 52 10.67 -11.71 -40.75
CA GLN A 52 11.33 -11.05 -41.87
C GLN A 52 10.67 -9.70 -42.17
N VAL A 53 11.48 -8.69 -42.43
CA VAL A 53 11.05 -7.37 -42.94
C VAL A 53 11.83 -7.07 -44.22
N GLY A 54 11.15 -7.05 -45.36
CA GLY A 54 11.82 -6.98 -46.66
C GLY A 54 12.76 -8.18 -46.86
N ARG A 55 14.08 -7.92 -46.94
CA ARG A 55 15.11 -8.98 -47.05
C ARG A 55 15.80 -9.32 -45.73
N ARG A 56 15.47 -8.62 -44.63
CA ARG A 56 16.16 -8.77 -43.35
C ARG A 56 15.41 -9.72 -42.44
N VAL A 57 16.06 -10.80 -42.02
CA VAL A 57 15.57 -11.69 -40.97
C VAL A 57 16.03 -11.17 -39.60
N GLN A 58 15.10 -11.07 -38.65
CA GLN A 58 15.35 -10.63 -37.28
C GLN A 58 14.80 -11.66 -36.30
N SER A 59 15.44 -11.79 -35.14
CA SER A 59 14.95 -12.60 -34.03
C SER A 59 14.90 -11.76 -32.77
N VAL A 60 13.80 -11.90 -32.04
CA VAL A 60 13.53 -11.19 -30.77
C VAL A 60 13.06 -12.20 -29.73
N VAL A 61 13.09 -11.80 -28.46
CA VAL A 61 12.53 -12.59 -27.36
C VAL A 61 11.38 -11.79 -26.76
N LEU A 62 10.22 -12.42 -26.67
CA LEU A 62 9.07 -11.90 -25.95
C LEU A 62 8.99 -12.60 -24.60
N GLU A 63 9.04 -11.82 -23.54
CA GLU A 63 9.01 -12.33 -22.16
C GLU A 63 7.74 -11.87 -21.45
N THR A 64 7.26 -12.71 -20.54
CA THR A 64 6.15 -12.38 -19.64
C THR A 64 6.50 -12.89 -18.25
N MET A 65 5.98 -12.22 -17.23
CA MET A 65 6.17 -12.59 -15.83
C MET A 65 4.93 -13.31 -15.28
N LYS A 66 5.14 -14.40 -14.55
CA LYS A 66 4.09 -15.14 -13.85
C LYS A 66 3.82 -14.52 -12.49
N PRO A 67 2.56 -14.56 -12.01
CA PRO A 67 2.26 -14.26 -10.62
C PRO A 67 3.09 -15.13 -9.67
N GLY A 68 3.59 -14.54 -8.58
CA GLY A 68 4.37 -15.25 -7.58
C GLY A 68 4.66 -14.42 -6.32
N PRO A 69 5.08 -15.06 -5.22
CA PRO A 69 5.09 -14.48 -3.86
C PRO A 69 6.24 -13.50 -3.58
N PHE A 70 6.98 -13.13 -4.63
CA PHE A 70 8.21 -12.33 -4.59
C PHE A 70 7.98 -10.89 -5.05
N GLY A 71 6.76 -10.38 -4.93
CA GLY A 71 6.40 -9.05 -5.44
C GLY A 71 5.96 -9.09 -6.90
N HIS A 72 5.38 -10.20 -7.37
CA HIS A 72 4.83 -10.32 -8.73
C HIS A 72 3.34 -10.67 -8.72
N GLU A 73 2.67 -10.62 -7.57
CA GLU A 73 1.30 -11.10 -7.35
C GLU A 73 0.29 -10.30 -8.19
N HIS A 74 0.40 -8.97 -8.20
CA HIS A 74 -0.48 -8.07 -8.95
C HIS A 74 0.07 -7.77 -10.35
N MET A 75 -0.84 -7.38 -11.24
CA MET A 75 -0.45 -6.96 -12.59
C MET A 75 0.43 -5.71 -12.57
N ALA A 76 0.18 -4.79 -11.64
CA ALA A 76 0.97 -3.58 -11.47
C ALA A 76 2.45 -3.89 -11.17
N ASP A 77 2.74 -4.87 -10.30
CA ASP A 77 4.14 -5.20 -9.98
C ASP A 77 4.88 -5.77 -11.19
N ARG A 78 4.20 -6.61 -11.97
CA ARG A 78 4.76 -7.17 -13.19
C ARG A 78 4.95 -6.08 -14.26
N ALA A 79 4.01 -5.16 -14.37
CA ALA A 79 4.13 -4.01 -15.26
C ALA A 79 5.32 -3.12 -14.87
N GLN A 80 5.47 -2.82 -13.58
CA GLN A 80 6.62 -2.07 -13.05
C GLN A 80 7.95 -2.72 -13.45
N ALA A 81 8.08 -4.04 -13.27
CA ALA A 81 9.29 -4.76 -13.66
C ALA A 81 9.58 -4.65 -15.17
N MET A 82 8.57 -4.88 -16.02
CA MET A 82 8.74 -4.81 -17.49
C MET A 82 9.08 -3.40 -17.97
N LEU A 83 8.46 -2.37 -17.38
CA LEU A 83 8.74 -0.96 -17.69
C LEU A 83 10.16 -0.59 -17.28
N TRP A 84 10.61 -1.05 -16.11
CA TRP A 84 11.98 -0.82 -15.64
C TRP A 84 13.02 -1.55 -16.49
N ASP A 85 12.73 -2.78 -16.91
CA ASP A 85 13.56 -3.55 -17.85
C ASP A 85 13.72 -2.78 -19.17
N TYR A 86 12.61 -2.28 -19.73
CA TYR A 86 12.63 -1.51 -20.96
C TYR A 86 13.48 -0.25 -20.89
N ASP A 87 13.31 0.52 -19.82
CA ASP A 87 14.05 1.77 -19.59
C ASP A 87 15.55 1.50 -19.36
N SER A 88 15.90 0.47 -18.58
CA SER A 88 17.27 0.27 -18.09
C SER A 88 18.18 -0.56 -19.00
N TYR A 89 17.66 -1.56 -19.72
CA TYR A 89 18.46 -2.55 -20.45
C TYR A 89 19.40 -1.92 -21.49
N GLY A 90 18.94 -0.88 -22.19
CA GLY A 90 19.72 -0.21 -23.23
C GLY A 90 20.90 0.62 -22.72
N ARG A 91 20.94 0.94 -21.42
CA ARG A 91 21.97 1.81 -20.81
C ARG A 91 23.20 1.05 -20.33
N LEU A 92 23.10 -0.26 -20.09
CA LEU A 92 24.21 -1.08 -19.60
C LEU A 92 25.06 -1.61 -20.77
N PRO A 93 26.38 -1.32 -20.84
CA PRO A 93 27.23 -1.86 -21.89
C PRO A 93 27.20 -3.40 -21.94
N ARG A 94 27.15 -3.94 -23.16
CA ARG A 94 27.05 -5.40 -23.44
C ARG A 94 25.77 -6.08 -22.96
N HIS A 95 24.76 -5.32 -22.53
CA HIS A 95 23.42 -5.84 -22.32
C HIS A 95 22.60 -5.80 -23.62
N VAL A 96 21.67 -6.74 -23.79
CA VAL A 96 20.72 -6.69 -24.91
C VAL A 96 19.80 -5.49 -24.74
N LYS A 97 19.41 -4.85 -25.85
CA LYS A 97 18.46 -3.73 -25.81
C LYS A 97 17.03 -4.27 -25.74
N ALA A 98 16.21 -3.70 -24.87
CA ALA A 98 14.77 -3.87 -24.96
C ALA A 98 14.26 -3.10 -26.19
N LEU A 99 13.53 -3.77 -27.09
CA LEU A 99 13.07 -3.18 -28.35
C LEU A 99 11.67 -2.56 -28.24
N ASP A 100 10.92 -3.00 -27.25
CA ASP A 100 9.55 -2.57 -26.96
C ASP A 100 9.16 -3.01 -25.53
N VAL A 101 8.08 -2.45 -25.01
CA VAL A 101 7.35 -2.86 -23.79
C VAL A 101 5.87 -2.71 -24.06
N GLY A 102 5.04 -3.58 -23.50
CA GLY A 102 3.63 -3.60 -23.87
C GLY A 102 2.74 -4.37 -22.91
N ALA A 103 1.46 -4.38 -23.22
CA ALA A 103 0.43 -5.11 -22.50
C ALA A 103 -0.39 -6.00 -23.43
N PHE A 104 -1.12 -6.94 -22.82
CA PHE A 104 -2.15 -7.70 -23.51
C PHE A 104 -3.52 -7.08 -23.25
N ASP A 105 -4.30 -6.86 -24.30
CA ASP A 105 -5.70 -6.46 -24.18
C ASP A 105 -6.61 -7.64 -23.77
N ALA A 106 -7.89 -7.35 -23.52
CA ALA A 106 -8.87 -8.37 -23.12
C ALA A 106 -9.09 -9.48 -24.18
N LYS A 107 -8.73 -9.24 -25.44
CA LYS A 107 -8.80 -10.19 -26.56
C LYS A 107 -7.45 -10.87 -26.83
N GLN A 108 -6.47 -10.71 -25.93
CA GLN A 108 -5.09 -11.22 -26.08
C GLN A 108 -4.35 -10.62 -27.30
N GLY A 109 -4.77 -9.44 -27.77
CA GLY A 109 -3.98 -8.59 -28.65
C GLY A 109 -2.83 -7.94 -27.88
N LEU A 110 -1.70 -7.67 -28.54
CA LEU A 110 -0.57 -6.99 -27.91
C LEU A 110 -0.59 -5.51 -28.31
N CYS A 111 -0.42 -4.63 -27.33
CA CYS A 111 -0.25 -3.20 -27.52
C CYS A 111 1.13 -2.75 -27.01
N SER A 112 1.80 -1.90 -27.77
CA SER A 112 3.03 -1.25 -27.33
C SER A 112 2.71 -0.08 -26.39
N LEU A 113 3.56 0.10 -25.39
CA LEU A 113 3.59 1.21 -24.45
C LEU A 113 4.91 1.99 -24.53
N ALA A 114 5.78 1.68 -25.50
CA ALA A 114 7.12 2.26 -25.61
C ALA A 114 7.16 3.78 -25.82
N GLU A 115 6.09 4.35 -26.38
CA GLU A 115 5.95 5.80 -26.59
C GLU A 115 5.30 6.53 -25.40
N ALA A 116 4.82 5.79 -24.39
CA ALA A 116 4.27 6.40 -23.19
C ALA A 116 5.38 7.11 -22.40
N GLN A 117 5.17 8.39 -22.08
CA GLN A 117 6.10 9.17 -21.25
C GLN A 117 5.68 9.19 -19.78
N GLU A 118 4.37 9.18 -19.53
CA GLU A 118 3.79 9.17 -18.18
C GLU A 118 2.42 8.47 -18.21
N PHE A 119 2.08 7.82 -17.10
CA PHE A 119 0.78 7.20 -16.87
C PHE A 119 -0.13 8.14 -16.06
N PHE A 120 -1.43 8.10 -16.36
CA PHE A 120 -2.43 8.84 -15.60
C PHE A 120 -3.58 7.94 -15.21
N VAL A 121 -4.23 8.27 -14.09
CA VAL A 121 -5.52 7.69 -13.69
C VAL A 121 -6.57 8.79 -13.76
N LEU A 122 -7.70 8.49 -14.39
CA LEU A 122 -8.86 9.39 -14.44
C LEU A 122 -9.94 8.85 -13.52
N ASN A 123 -10.19 9.56 -12.41
CA ASN A 123 -11.16 9.17 -11.40
C ASN A 123 -12.48 9.94 -11.56
N GLU A 124 -13.58 9.34 -11.11
CA GLU A 124 -14.86 10.03 -10.97
C GLU A 124 -14.75 11.16 -9.94
N TRP A 125 -15.41 12.29 -10.23
CA TRP A 125 -15.54 13.39 -9.27
C TRP A 125 -16.66 13.11 -8.25
N THR A 126 -16.40 13.38 -6.97
CA THR A 126 -17.44 13.42 -5.93
C THR A 126 -17.37 14.71 -5.12
N ALA A 127 -18.53 15.31 -4.89
CA ALA A 127 -18.67 16.43 -3.95
C ALA A 127 -18.64 15.93 -2.50
N GLY A 128 -18.41 16.84 -1.55
CA GLY A 128 -18.50 16.58 -0.11
C GLY A 128 -17.52 17.41 0.71
N ALA A 129 -17.77 17.53 2.01
CA ALA A 129 -16.87 18.17 2.96
C ALA A 129 -15.92 17.15 3.58
N SER A 130 -14.63 17.45 3.63
CA SER A 130 -13.64 16.56 4.24
C SER A 130 -13.94 16.33 5.73
N TYR A 131 -13.84 15.07 6.19
CA TYR A 131 -13.97 14.74 7.61
C TYR A 131 -12.90 15.44 8.46
N HIS A 132 -11.75 15.80 7.87
CA HIS A 132 -10.77 16.66 8.53
C HIS A 132 -11.38 17.97 9.04
N ALA A 133 -12.32 18.58 8.31
CA ALA A 133 -12.96 19.83 8.74
C ALA A 133 -13.78 19.67 10.03
N ASP A 134 -14.38 18.48 10.25
CA ASP A 134 -15.07 18.18 11.51
C ASP A 134 -14.07 18.12 12.67
N LEU A 135 -12.92 17.48 12.45
CA LEU A 135 -11.87 17.36 13.47
C LEU A 135 -11.22 18.70 13.77
N GLU A 136 -10.93 19.51 12.75
CA GLU A 136 -10.34 20.83 12.91
C GLU A 136 -11.26 21.74 13.75
N ARG A 137 -12.57 21.68 13.50
CA ARG A 137 -13.57 22.40 14.30
C ARG A 137 -13.55 21.98 15.77
N LEU A 138 -13.46 20.69 16.07
CA LEU A 138 -13.37 20.18 17.45
C LEU A 138 -12.05 20.58 18.11
N MET A 139 -10.94 20.55 17.36
CA MET A 139 -9.62 20.98 17.81
C MET A 139 -9.61 22.48 18.18
N LYS A 140 -10.31 23.32 17.42
CA LYS A 140 -10.49 24.77 17.70
C LYS A 140 -11.47 25.08 18.85
N GLY A 141 -11.91 24.07 19.60
CA GLY A 141 -12.79 24.24 20.77
C GLY A 141 -14.29 24.14 20.47
N GLY A 142 -14.68 23.72 19.26
CA GLY A 142 -16.08 23.47 18.94
C GLY A 142 -16.69 22.38 19.81
N ALA A 143 -17.97 22.54 20.19
CA ALA A 143 -18.69 21.54 20.95
C ALA A 143 -18.86 20.23 20.16
N LEU A 144 -18.81 19.10 20.87
CA LEU A 144 -19.11 17.79 20.31
C LEU A 144 -20.60 17.71 19.95
N ARG A 145 -20.90 17.48 18.67
CA ARG A 145 -22.26 17.38 18.13
C ARG A 145 -22.72 15.93 18.09
N LYS A 146 -24.04 15.73 18.04
CA LYS A 146 -24.63 14.42 17.74
C LYS A 146 -24.13 13.87 16.41
N LEU A 147 -23.99 14.74 15.40
CA LEU A 147 -23.51 14.37 14.08
C LEU A 147 -22.07 13.81 14.10
N ASP A 148 -21.18 14.34 14.95
CA ASP A 148 -19.79 13.84 15.03
C ASP A 148 -19.78 12.37 15.49
N ARG A 149 -20.57 12.04 16.51
CA ARG A 149 -20.73 10.66 17.00
C ARG A 149 -21.33 9.74 15.94
N GLN A 150 -22.35 10.23 15.23
CA GLN A 150 -23.01 9.50 14.16
C GLN A 150 -22.06 9.20 12.99
N ARG A 151 -21.24 10.18 12.58
CA ARG A 151 -20.22 10.03 11.55
C ARG A 151 -19.14 9.04 11.98
N THR A 152 -18.59 9.18 13.19
CA THR A 152 -17.61 8.24 13.75
C THR A 152 -18.14 6.81 13.78
N GLY A 153 -19.36 6.59 14.27
CA GLY A 153 -19.99 5.27 14.28
C GLY A 153 -20.21 4.72 12.87
N THR A 154 -20.66 5.57 11.93
CA THR A 154 -20.85 5.18 10.52
C THR A 154 -19.55 4.74 9.85
N LEU A 155 -18.45 5.46 10.09
CA LEU A 155 -17.13 5.11 9.55
C LEU A 155 -16.61 3.79 10.14
N ALA A 156 -16.80 3.57 11.44
CA ALA A 156 -16.42 2.31 12.10
C ALA A 156 -17.25 1.11 11.57
N CYS A 157 -18.57 1.29 11.40
CA CYS A 157 -19.44 0.27 10.80
C CYS A 157 -19.08 -0.01 9.34
N TYR A 158 -18.73 1.01 8.56
CA TYR A 158 -18.24 0.84 7.19
C TYR A 158 -16.97 -0.01 7.15
N LEU A 159 -15.99 0.27 8.01
CA LEU A 159 -14.80 -0.58 8.12
C LEU A 159 -15.16 -2.02 8.50
N ALA A 160 -16.04 -2.23 9.47
CA ALA A 160 -16.50 -3.57 9.84
C ALA A 160 -17.13 -4.31 8.64
N GLN A 161 -17.92 -3.60 7.83
CA GLN A 161 -18.53 -4.15 6.63
C GLN A 161 -17.47 -4.58 5.60
N ILE A 162 -16.53 -3.71 5.22
CA ILE A 162 -15.52 -4.08 4.21
C ILE A 162 -14.55 -5.13 4.75
N HIS A 163 -14.15 -5.06 6.04
CA HIS A 163 -13.24 -6.02 6.66
C HIS A 163 -13.86 -7.42 6.86
N SER A 164 -15.19 -7.55 6.73
CA SER A 164 -15.88 -8.85 6.73
C SER A 164 -15.56 -9.67 5.47
N GLN A 165 -15.18 -9.01 4.37
CA GLN A 165 -14.72 -9.68 3.16
C GLN A 165 -13.30 -10.19 3.38
N LYS A 166 -13.16 -11.51 3.54
CA LYS A 166 -11.88 -12.19 3.76
C LYS A 166 -11.32 -12.74 2.45
N HIS A 167 -9.99 -12.75 2.35
CA HIS A 167 -9.28 -13.40 1.24
C HIS A 167 -8.29 -14.44 1.77
N ARG A 168 -8.22 -15.60 1.13
CA ARG A 168 -7.34 -16.70 1.55
C ARG A 168 -6.09 -16.72 0.68
N ASP A 169 -5.10 -15.94 1.08
CA ASP A 169 -3.77 -15.95 0.46
C ASP A 169 -2.70 -15.63 1.51
N ALA A 170 -2.02 -16.68 1.98
CA ALA A 170 -1.00 -16.53 3.02
C ALA A 170 0.25 -15.81 2.54
N ASP A 171 0.58 -15.89 1.24
CA ASP A 171 1.75 -15.22 0.70
C ASP A 171 1.48 -13.75 0.44
N LEU A 172 0.27 -13.40 0.00
CA LEU A 172 -0.18 -12.01 -0.05
C LEU A 172 -0.19 -11.38 1.34
N TYR A 173 -0.69 -12.06 2.38
CA TYR A 173 -0.62 -11.51 3.75
C TYR A 173 0.83 -11.23 4.19
N LYS A 174 1.75 -12.19 3.96
CA LYS A 174 3.18 -11.97 4.23
C LYS A 174 3.75 -10.83 3.40
N ARG A 175 3.30 -10.64 2.15
CA ARG A 175 3.69 -9.50 1.31
C ARG A 175 3.24 -8.19 1.94
N ARG A 176 1.98 -8.06 2.34
CA ARG A 176 1.46 -6.84 2.99
C ARG A 176 2.25 -6.47 4.25
N LEU A 177 2.63 -7.46 5.03
CA LEU A 177 3.52 -7.26 6.19
C LEU A 177 4.94 -6.84 5.78
N ARG A 178 5.48 -7.31 4.65
CA ARG A 178 6.77 -6.81 4.12
C ARG A 178 6.65 -5.37 3.66
N GLU A 179 5.56 -5.01 2.99
CA GLU A 179 5.33 -3.64 2.50
C GLU A 179 5.17 -2.65 3.65
N LEU A 180 4.44 -3.00 4.72
CA LEU A 180 4.36 -2.18 5.94
C LEU A 180 5.74 -1.81 6.50
N ILE A 181 6.70 -2.75 6.46
CA ILE A 181 8.05 -2.47 6.94
C ILE A 181 8.86 -1.73 5.86
N GLY A 182 8.98 -2.30 4.67
CA GLY A 182 10.01 -1.93 3.69
C GLY A 182 9.57 -1.10 2.50
N HIS A 183 8.28 -0.79 2.34
CA HIS A 183 7.84 0.08 1.24
C HIS A 183 8.31 1.52 1.46
N GLY A 184 8.64 2.23 0.37
CA GLY A 184 9.13 3.62 0.40
C GLY A 184 8.13 4.66 0.91
N GLU A 185 6.88 4.26 1.12
CA GLU A 185 5.81 5.08 1.72
C GLU A 185 5.30 4.50 3.05
N CYS A 186 6.01 3.52 3.59
CA CYS A 186 5.74 2.86 4.86
C CYS A 186 6.96 3.00 5.79
N ILE A 187 7.14 2.14 6.79
CA ILE A 187 8.04 2.42 7.93
C ILE A 187 9.46 2.83 7.50
N MET A 188 10.14 2.06 6.65
CA MET A 188 11.52 2.39 6.22
C MET A 188 11.56 3.67 5.35
N GLY A 189 10.61 3.85 4.44
CA GLY A 189 10.54 5.10 3.69
C GLY A 189 10.23 6.33 4.55
N LEU A 190 9.43 6.15 5.60
CA LEU A 190 9.16 7.18 6.59
C LEU A 190 10.42 7.53 7.35
N THR A 191 11.12 6.56 7.92
CA THR A 191 12.34 6.81 8.71
C THR A 191 13.46 7.43 7.85
N ASP A 192 13.62 7.01 6.60
CA ASP A 192 14.53 7.61 5.62
C ASP A 192 14.20 9.08 5.31
N SER A 193 12.92 9.48 5.44
CA SER A 193 12.48 10.87 5.22
C SER A 193 12.77 11.82 6.39
N TYR A 194 13.10 11.31 7.57
CA TYR A 194 13.49 12.16 8.70
C TYR A 194 14.91 12.71 8.51
N PRO A 195 15.18 13.97 8.92
CA PRO A 195 16.55 14.46 8.95
C PRO A 195 17.39 13.65 9.94
N ALA A 196 18.71 13.66 9.77
CA ALA A 196 19.65 12.93 10.63
C ALA A 196 19.43 13.20 12.14
N ARG A 197 18.95 14.40 12.49
CA ARG A 197 18.45 14.74 13.82
C ARG A 197 17.35 15.79 13.77
N TYR A 198 16.28 15.59 14.54
CA TYR A 198 15.25 16.61 14.78
C TYR A 198 14.82 16.62 16.25
N GLY A 199 15.38 17.56 17.03
CA GLY A 199 15.18 17.58 18.48
C GLY A 199 15.71 16.30 19.14
N PHE A 200 14.81 15.52 19.75
CA PHE A 200 15.14 14.23 20.38
C PHE A 200 15.12 13.05 19.39
N ILE A 201 14.63 13.26 18.16
CA ILE A 201 14.51 12.21 17.14
C ILE A 201 15.88 12.05 16.48
N THR A 202 16.48 10.87 16.64
CA THR A 202 17.80 10.49 16.12
C THR A 202 17.69 9.22 15.26
N GLY A 203 18.72 8.95 14.46
CA GLY A 203 18.82 7.68 13.71
C GLY A 203 18.72 6.44 14.61
N ASP A 204 19.32 6.46 15.80
CA ASP A 204 19.21 5.35 16.76
C ASP A 204 17.77 5.13 17.26
N LEU A 205 17.01 6.21 17.48
CA LEU A 205 15.60 6.12 17.86
C LEU A 205 14.77 5.52 16.73
N LEU A 206 14.97 6.00 15.50
CA LEU A 206 14.26 5.49 14.32
C LEU A 206 14.59 4.01 14.07
N ARG A 207 15.87 3.61 14.16
CA ARG A 207 16.30 2.20 14.09
C ARG A 207 15.60 1.35 15.15
N THR A 208 15.49 1.84 16.38
CA THR A 208 14.82 1.11 17.47
C THR A 208 13.34 0.83 17.13
N VAL A 209 12.65 1.80 16.53
CA VAL A 209 11.27 1.64 16.05
C VAL A 209 11.20 0.60 14.91
N GLU A 210 12.09 0.67 13.93
CA GLU A 210 12.15 -0.31 12.83
C GLU A 210 12.37 -1.74 13.32
N GLU A 211 13.34 -1.95 14.22
CA GLU A 211 13.64 -3.25 14.80
C GLU A 211 12.43 -3.81 15.55
N ALA A 212 11.73 -2.98 16.32
CA ALA A 212 10.50 -3.37 17.01
C ALA A 212 9.39 -3.74 16.03
N CYS A 213 9.17 -2.94 14.98
CA CYS A 213 8.21 -3.26 13.93
C CYS A 213 8.55 -4.56 13.18
N ASN A 214 9.83 -4.85 12.94
CA ASN A 214 10.25 -6.11 12.32
C ASN A 214 10.01 -7.32 13.26
N ARG A 215 10.22 -7.17 14.59
CA ARG A 215 9.80 -8.21 15.55
C ARG A 215 8.30 -8.48 15.49
N TRP A 216 7.50 -7.41 15.41
CA TRP A 216 6.05 -7.52 15.21
C TRP A 216 5.68 -8.20 13.89
N ARG A 217 6.35 -7.88 12.79
CA ARG A 217 6.16 -8.57 11.50
C ARG A 217 6.30 -10.09 11.65
N TRP A 218 7.31 -10.56 12.37
CA TRP A 218 7.49 -12.00 12.63
C TRP A 218 6.38 -12.59 13.49
N ARG A 219 5.88 -11.85 14.47
CA ARG A 219 4.73 -12.26 15.28
C ARG A 219 3.44 -12.37 14.48
N LEU A 220 3.24 -11.47 13.51
CA LEU A 220 2.03 -11.44 12.68
C LEU A 220 2.10 -12.42 11.51
N ARG A 221 3.31 -12.79 11.06
CA ARG A 221 3.60 -13.50 9.80
C ARG A 221 2.62 -14.62 9.42
N ASP A 222 2.22 -15.45 10.36
CA ASP A 222 1.43 -16.65 10.11
C ASP A 222 -0.08 -16.47 10.37
N LYS A 223 -0.52 -15.24 10.70
CA LYS A 223 -1.93 -14.87 10.90
C LYS A 223 -2.67 -14.61 9.58
N ALA A 224 -2.51 -15.47 8.58
CA ALA A 224 -3.08 -15.28 7.23
C ALA A 224 -4.62 -15.19 7.20
N HIS A 225 -5.32 -15.70 8.21
CA HIS A 225 -6.78 -15.58 8.35
C HIS A 225 -7.25 -14.13 8.53
N ARG A 226 -6.33 -13.23 8.89
CA ARG A 226 -6.59 -11.81 9.05
C ARG A 226 -6.79 -11.06 7.74
N LEU A 227 -6.26 -11.58 6.63
CA LEU A 227 -6.28 -10.90 5.35
C LEU A 227 -7.71 -10.57 4.92
N ALA A 228 -8.00 -9.28 4.86
CA ALA A 228 -9.32 -8.74 4.61
C ALA A 228 -9.27 -7.64 3.56
N GLN A 229 -10.40 -7.34 2.95
CA GLN A 229 -10.52 -6.13 2.14
C GLN A 229 -10.31 -4.94 3.05
N VAL A 230 -9.45 -4.01 2.67
CA VAL A 230 -9.14 -2.78 3.41
C VAL A 230 -9.21 -1.59 2.46
N HIS A 231 -9.36 -0.38 2.99
CA HIS A 231 -9.07 0.83 2.26
C HIS A 231 -7.55 1.06 2.16
N GLY A 232 -6.77 0.76 3.19
CA GLY A 232 -5.31 0.91 3.23
C GLY A 232 -4.81 2.35 3.38
N ASP A 233 -5.71 3.33 3.49
CA ASP A 233 -5.38 4.72 3.83
C ASP A 233 -6.57 5.49 4.41
N PHE A 234 -7.30 4.84 5.31
CA PHE A 234 -8.55 5.37 5.83
C PHE A 234 -8.34 6.46 6.89
N HIS A 235 -8.02 7.67 6.45
CA HIS A 235 -7.80 8.82 7.32
C HIS A 235 -8.74 10.00 6.96
N PRO A 236 -8.91 11.01 7.85
CA PRO A 236 -9.93 12.05 7.67
C PRO A 236 -9.87 12.85 6.36
N TYR A 237 -8.69 12.98 5.75
CA TYR A 237 -8.54 13.68 4.46
C TYR A 237 -9.10 12.88 3.26
N ASN A 238 -9.22 11.56 3.39
CA ASN A 238 -9.72 10.64 2.35
C ASN A 238 -11.21 10.34 2.51
N VAL A 239 -11.91 11.02 3.41
CA VAL A 239 -13.34 10.85 3.67
C VAL A 239 -14.06 12.16 3.39
N LEU A 240 -14.98 12.14 2.44
CA LEU A 240 -15.83 13.28 2.09
C LEU A 240 -17.27 13.01 2.49
N PHE A 241 -17.80 13.75 3.45
CA PHE A 241 -19.22 13.70 3.80
C PHE A 241 -20.05 14.59 2.87
N ARG A 242 -21.00 13.98 2.16
CA ARG A 242 -21.94 14.69 1.26
C ARG A 242 -23.05 15.36 2.06
N SER A 243 -23.72 14.59 2.90
CA SER A 243 -24.78 15.09 3.79
C SER A 243 -24.98 14.14 4.97
N GLY A 244 -25.12 14.67 6.19
CA GLY A 244 -25.32 13.84 7.38
C GLY A 244 -24.23 12.78 7.52
N MET A 245 -24.63 11.50 7.52
CA MET A 245 -23.75 10.34 7.61
C MET A 245 -23.33 9.78 6.24
N ASP A 246 -23.86 10.30 5.13
CA ASP A 246 -23.53 9.85 3.78
C ASP A 246 -22.16 10.38 3.36
N PHE A 247 -21.28 9.49 2.90
CA PHE A 247 -19.89 9.80 2.58
C PHE A 247 -19.37 9.03 1.37
N ALA A 248 -18.31 9.57 0.78
CA ALA A 248 -17.46 8.91 -0.19
C ALA A 248 -16.04 8.75 0.40
N VAL A 249 -15.32 7.74 -0.08
CA VAL A 249 -13.91 7.52 0.23
C VAL A 249 -13.06 7.78 -1.01
N LEU A 250 -11.85 8.28 -0.80
CA LEU A 250 -10.89 8.63 -1.82
C LEU A 250 -9.57 7.90 -1.59
N ASP A 251 -8.77 7.77 -2.63
CA ASP A 251 -7.36 7.37 -2.53
C ASP A 251 -7.11 6.05 -1.76
N ARG A 252 -7.42 4.95 -2.44
CA ARG A 252 -7.10 3.57 -2.01
C ARG A 252 -5.72 3.14 -2.54
N SER A 253 -4.73 4.02 -2.48
CA SER A 253 -3.40 3.82 -3.08
C SER A 253 -2.64 2.58 -2.59
N ARG A 254 -2.89 2.12 -1.35
CA ARG A 254 -2.23 0.91 -0.81
C ARG A 254 -2.89 -0.40 -1.22
N GLY A 255 -3.98 -0.34 -1.99
CA GLY A 255 -4.67 -1.48 -2.56
C GLY A 255 -5.67 -2.17 -1.64
N GLU A 256 -6.67 -2.80 -2.26
CA GLU A 256 -6.95 -4.22 -2.03
C GLU A 256 -7.09 -4.80 -0.62
N TRP A 257 -6.15 -5.70 -0.37
CA TRP A 257 -6.18 -6.69 0.69
C TRP A 257 -5.09 -6.36 1.69
N GLY A 258 -5.42 -6.43 2.97
CA GLY A 258 -4.49 -6.06 4.04
C GLY A 258 -4.98 -6.48 5.40
N GLU A 259 -4.38 -5.88 6.41
CA GLU A 259 -4.74 -6.09 7.81
C GLU A 259 -5.74 -5.01 8.26
N PRO A 260 -6.92 -5.39 8.79
CA PRO A 260 -7.91 -4.45 9.33
C PRO A 260 -7.38 -3.39 10.30
N ALA A 261 -6.34 -3.70 11.08
CA ALA A 261 -5.72 -2.73 11.97
C ALA A 261 -5.14 -1.50 11.25
N ASP A 262 -4.79 -1.60 9.97
CA ASP A 262 -4.27 -0.45 9.21
C ASP A 262 -5.30 0.69 9.17
N ASP A 263 -6.52 0.41 8.71
CA ASP A 263 -7.57 1.43 8.56
C ASP A 263 -8.04 2.01 9.91
N ILE A 264 -8.14 1.16 10.94
CA ILE A 264 -8.58 1.62 12.27
C ILE A 264 -7.52 2.54 12.88
N THR A 265 -6.24 2.18 12.78
CA THR A 265 -5.16 3.00 13.33
C THR A 265 -4.95 4.27 12.50
N ALA A 266 -5.14 4.23 11.17
CA ALA A 266 -5.10 5.40 10.29
C ALA A 266 -6.14 6.46 10.67
N MET A 267 -7.35 6.04 11.04
CA MET A 267 -8.38 6.98 11.52
C MET A 267 -8.10 7.42 12.96
N THR A 268 -7.87 6.48 13.87
CA THR A 268 -7.85 6.77 15.31
C THR A 268 -6.60 7.51 15.78
N ILE A 269 -5.46 7.38 15.08
CA ILE A 269 -4.27 8.22 15.34
C ILE A 269 -4.59 9.71 15.16
N ASN A 270 -5.51 10.05 14.25
CA ASN A 270 -5.87 11.45 13.99
C ASN A 270 -6.67 12.04 15.15
N TYR A 271 -7.54 11.25 15.82
CA TYR A 271 -8.19 11.70 17.04
C TYR A 271 -7.16 11.94 18.15
N LEU A 272 -6.18 11.04 18.31
CA LEU A 272 -5.09 11.21 19.27
C LEU A 272 -4.28 12.47 18.94
N LEU A 273 -3.81 12.62 17.71
CA LEU A 273 -3.03 13.77 17.25
C LEU A 273 -3.73 15.09 17.56
N ASN A 274 -5.00 15.25 17.13
CA ASN A 274 -5.73 16.49 17.33
C ASN A 274 -5.98 16.78 18.81
N SER A 275 -6.16 15.75 19.64
CA SER A 275 -6.24 15.91 21.09
C SER A 275 -4.90 16.32 21.70
N LEU A 276 -3.79 15.73 21.28
CA LEU A 276 -2.46 16.10 21.76
C LEU A 276 -2.12 17.56 21.40
N ILE A 277 -2.45 17.99 20.17
CA ILE A 277 -2.23 19.37 19.71
C ILE A 277 -3.03 20.36 20.58
N SER A 278 -4.31 20.07 20.85
CA SER A 278 -5.19 21.02 21.53
C SER A 278 -5.14 20.94 23.05
N ARG A 279 -4.76 19.78 23.62
CA ARG A 279 -4.96 19.46 25.05
C ARG A 279 -3.79 18.74 25.71
N GLY A 280 -2.77 18.32 24.95
CA GLY A 280 -1.59 17.62 25.48
C GLY A 280 -1.82 16.16 25.92
N LYS A 281 -3.06 15.67 25.93
CA LYS A 281 -3.46 14.28 26.18
C LYS A 281 -4.77 13.96 25.45
N LEU A 282 -5.13 12.68 25.33
CA LEU A 282 -6.43 12.25 24.83
C LEU A 282 -7.50 12.56 25.88
N GLU A 283 -8.36 13.54 25.61
CA GLU A 283 -9.48 13.91 26.50
C GLU A 283 -10.62 14.61 25.74
N GLY A 284 -11.76 14.77 26.38
CA GLY A 284 -12.89 15.56 25.86
C GLY A 284 -13.47 14.97 24.56
N PRO A 285 -13.81 15.80 23.55
CA PRO A 285 -14.43 15.32 22.31
C PRO A 285 -13.65 14.21 21.61
N PHE A 286 -12.31 14.30 21.56
CA PHE A 286 -11.50 13.32 20.85
C PHE A 286 -11.38 12.00 21.60
N GLU A 287 -11.34 12.00 22.94
CA GLU A 287 -11.42 10.75 23.71
C GLU A 287 -12.73 10.02 23.43
N VAL A 288 -13.83 10.76 23.39
CA VAL A 288 -15.15 10.21 23.09
C VAL A 288 -15.19 9.60 21.70
N LEU A 289 -14.71 10.30 20.67
CA LEU A 289 -14.69 9.77 19.30
C LEU A 289 -13.74 8.59 19.16
N PHE A 290 -12.57 8.64 19.82
CA PHE A 290 -11.61 7.55 19.84
C PHE A 290 -12.21 6.26 20.40
N ARG A 291 -12.77 6.33 21.62
CA ARG A 291 -13.41 5.17 22.26
C ARG A 291 -14.59 4.66 21.45
N LEU A 292 -15.46 5.57 20.99
CA LEU A 292 -16.63 5.21 20.18
C LEU A 292 -16.23 4.46 18.91
N PHE A 293 -15.16 4.87 18.22
CA PHE A 293 -14.70 4.20 17.00
C PHE A 293 -14.25 2.77 17.27
N TRP A 294 -13.41 2.55 18.29
CA TRP A 294 -12.93 1.22 18.67
C TRP A 294 -14.07 0.32 19.16
N GLU A 295 -14.94 0.82 20.03
CA GLU A 295 -16.09 0.09 20.57
C GLU A 295 -17.05 -0.31 19.45
N THR A 296 -17.44 0.64 18.60
CA THR A 296 -18.36 0.38 17.47
C THR A 296 -17.76 -0.62 16.48
N TYR A 297 -16.47 -0.47 16.14
CA TYR A 297 -15.82 -1.40 15.22
C TYR A 297 -15.78 -2.82 15.78
N ILE A 298 -15.33 -3.00 17.03
CA ILE A 298 -15.22 -4.33 17.65
C ILE A 298 -16.60 -4.97 17.81
N GLU A 299 -17.61 -4.20 18.21
CA GLU A 299 -18.99 -4.69 18.34
C GLU A 299 -19.56 -5.13 16.99
N ALA A 300 -19.43 -4.29 15.95
CA ALA A 300 -20.00 -4.57 14.63
C ALA A 300 -19.27 -5.69 13.89
N SER A 301 -17.95 -5.82 14.05
CA SER A 301 -17.13 -6.81 13.34
C SER A 301 -16.96 -8.13 14.10
N GLY A 302 -17.09 -8.12 15.43
CA GLY A 302 -16.66 -9.21 16.32
C GLY A 302 -15.14 -9.41 16.39
N ASP A 303 -14.35 -8.56 15.73
CA ASP A 303 -12.90 -8.70 15.57
C ASP A 303 -12.13 -8.19 16.80
N LYS A 304 -12.05 -9.02 17.84
CA LYS A 304 -11.25 -8.70 19.03
C LYS A 304 -9.74 -8.75 18.79
N GLU A 305 -9.31 -9.57 17.82
CA GLU A 305 -7.90 -9.80 17.51
C GLU A 305 -7.21 -8.56 16.93
N VAL A 306 -7.97 -7.61 16.39
CA VAL A 306 -7.40 -6.37 15.82
C VAL A 306 -6.56 -5.56 16.82
N THR A 307 -6.86 -5.66 18.12
CA THR A 307 -6.05 -5.07 19.19
C THR A 307 -4.69 -5.75 19.37
N GLU A 308 -4.56 -7.01 18.95
CA GLU A 308 -3.31 -7.76 18.94
C GLU A 308 -2.47 -7.51 17.69
N THR A 309 -2.99 -6.81 16.68
CA THR A 309 -2.28 -6.52 15.42
C THR A 309 -1.97 -5.03 15.23
N ALA A 310 -2.63 -4.14 16.00
CA ALA A 310 -2.58 -2.69 15.81
C ALA A 310 -1.20 -2.03 15.98
N ALA A 311 -0.32 -2.57 16.83
CA ALA A 311 0.91 -1.89 17.25
C ALA A 311 1.83 -1.41 16.09
N PRO A 312 2.25 -2.27 15.13
CA PRO A 312 3.10 -1.81 14.03
C PRO A 312 2.39 -0.82 13.09
N PHE A 313 1.06 -0.86 12.99
CA PHE A 313 0.31 0.13 12.20
C PHE A 313 0.22 1.47 12.94
N PHE A 314 0.01 1.48 14.25
CA PHE A 314 0.15 2.69 15.05
C PHE A 314 1.55 3.28 14.97
N ALA A 315 2.60 2.45 14.96
CA ALA A 315 3.97 2.92 14.76
C ALA A 315 4.14 3.60 13.40
N PHE A 316 3.69 2.95 12.32
CA PHE A 316 3.67 3.53 10.98
C PHE A 316 2.93 4.86 10.95
N ARG A 317 1.68 4.89 11.40
CA ARG A 317 0.85 6.10 11.38
C ARG A 317 1.39 7.19 12.32
N GLY A 318 2.01 6.81 13.43
CA GLY A 318 2.70 7.69 14.36
C GLY A 318 3.91 8.39 13.72
N LEU A 319 4.72 7.65 12.96
CA LEU A 319 5.83 8.22 12.18
C LEU A 319 5.31 9.21 11.12
N VAL A 320 4.16 8.94 10.48
CA VAL A 320 3.55 9.93 9.56
C VAL A 320 3.24 11.23 10.31
N VAL A 321 2.45 11.14 11.38
CA VAL A 321 1.96 12.35 12.06
C VAL A 321 3.02 13.08 12.88
N ALA A 322 4.12 12.43 13.22
CA ALA A 322 5.26 13.04 13.90
C ALA A 322 6.32 13.59 12.93
N SER A 323 6.19 13.36 11.62
CA SER A 323 7.20 13.77 10.63
C SER A 323 7.36 15.29 10.58
N PRO A 324 8.61 15.82 10.62
CA PRO A 324 8.85 17.23 10.38
C PRO A 324 8.58 17.64 8.93
N LEU A 325 8.55 16.70 7.97
CA LEU A 325 8.23 16.98 6.57
C LEU A 325 6.73 17.27 6.37
N TRP A 326 5.85 16.41 6.90
CA TRP A 326 4.40 16.59 6.76
C TRP A 326 3.78 17.53 7.80
N TYR A 327 4.36 17.58 9.00
CA TYR A 327 3.82 18.39 10.11
C TYR A 327 4.86 19.41 10.62
N PRO A 328 5.41 20.31 9.79
CA PRO A 328 6.55 21.15 10.15
C PRO A 328 6.32 22.04 11.38
N ASN A 329 5.07 22.41 11.65
CA ASN A 329 4.69 23.30 12.74
C ASN A 329 4.24 22.57 14.03
N LEU A 330 4.24 21.24 14.05
CA LEU A 330 3.90 20.48 15.26
C LEU A 330 4.93 20.77 16.37
N SER A 331 4.52 20.77 17.63
CA SER A 331 5.47 21.04 18.73
C SER A 331 6.40 19.85 19.02
N ILE A 332 7.60 20.13 19.53
CA ILE A 332 8.53 19.07 19.99
C ILE A 332 7.93 18.25 21.14
N ASP A 333 7.12 18.86 22.02
CA ASP A 333 6.44 18.14 23.09
C ASP A 333 5.41 17.14 22.55
N THR A 334 4.60 17.55 21.56
CA THR A 334 3.64 16.63 20.92
C THR A 334 4.36 15.47 20.24
N ARG A 335 5.46 15.74 19.53
CA ARG A 335 6.29 14.67 18.95
C ARG A 335 6.82 13.72 20.01
N ARG A 336 7.27 14.24 21.16
CA ARG A 336 7.75 13.40 22.26
C ARG A 336 6.67 12.46 22.77
N ARG A 337 5.43 12.92 22.89
CA ARG A 337 4.28 12.09 23.28
C ARG A 337 3.94 11.05 22.22
N LEU A 338 4.02 11.41 20.94
CA LEU A 338 3.81 10.47 19.83
C LEU A 338 4.89 9.39 19.80
N PHE A 339 6.16 9.73 19.95
CA PHE A 339 7.24 8.74 19.99
C PHE A 339 7.15 7.83 21.22
N ARG A 340 6.81 8.38 22.40
CA ARG A 340 6.50 7.55 23.58
C ARG A 340 5.35 6.60 23.31
N PHE A 341 4.29 7.08 22.65
CA PHE A 341 3.17 6.23 22.24
C PHE A 341 3.62 5.10 21.32
N ILE A 342 4.45 5.40 20.31
CA ILE A 342 5.01 4.40 19.38
C ILE A 342 5.83 3.35 20.14
N GLU A 343 6.77 3.76 21.00
CA GLU A 343 7.61 2.85 21.77
C GLU A 343 6.76 1.96 22.69
N ASN A 344 5.84 2.56 23.45
CA ASN A 344 5.02 1.85 24.43
C ASN A 344 3.98 0.93 23.80
N VAL A 345 3.42 1.28 22.63
CA VAL A 345 2.48 0.38 21.93
C VAL A 345 3.19 -0.81 21.30
N LEU A 346 4.44 -0.63 20.87
CA LEU A 346 5.26 -1.71 20.33
C LEU A 346 5.78 -2.65 21.44
N ASP A 347 5.86 -2.21 22.69
CA ASP A 347 6.39 -3.00 23.81
C ASP A 347 5.33 -3.89 24.50
N VAL A 348 4.04 -3.70 24.21
CA VAL A 348 2.96 -4.49 24.81
C VAL A 348 2.47 -5.61 23.89
N PRO A 349 2.02 -6.77 24.42
CA PRO A 349 1.53 -7.84 23.57
C PRO A 349 0.21 -7.49 22.86
N ARG A 350 -0.56 -6.53 23.37
CA ARG A 350 -1.80 -6.07 22.74
C ARG A 350 -2.03 -4.60 23.07
N PHE A 351 -2.57 -3.87 22.11
CA PHE A 351 -3.01 -2.50 22.32
C PHE A 351 -4.31 -2.47 23.15
N ASP A 352 -4.38 -1.57 24.12
CA ASP A 352 -5.58 -1.31 24.91
C ASP A 352 -6.11 0.11 24.63
N PRO A 353 -7.26 0.24 23.92
CA PRO A 353 -7.87 1.54 23.65
C PRO A 353 -8.19 2.37 24.90
N GLY A 354 -8.32 1.74 26.07
CA GLY A 354 -8.55 2.41 27.34
C GLY A 354 -7.30 3.04 27.98
N ARG A 355 -6.10 2.71 27.48
CA ARG A 355 -4.81 3.10 28.08
C ARG A 355 -3.98 4.06 27.22
N VAL A 356 -4.59 4.72 26.22
CA VAL A 356 -3.90 5.62 25.27
C VAL A 356 -3.03 6.67 25.95
N ASN A 357 -3.54 7.35 26.98
CA ASN A 357 -2.77 8.35 27.72
C ASN A 357 -1.53 7.77 28.40
N ALA A 358 -1.65 6.55 28.97
CA ALA A 358 -0.51 5.86 29.57
C ALA A 358 0.57 5.55 28.52
N TYR A 359 0.18 5.14 27.30
CA TYR A 359 1.13 4.97 26.21
C TYR A 359 1.82 6.29 25.81
N CYS A 360 1.14 7.44 25.92
CA CYS A 360 1.75 8.76 25.72
C CYS A 360 2.62 9.23 26.90
N GLY A 361 2.60 8.53 28.04
CA GLY A 361 3.29 8.91 29.27
C GLY A 361 2.61 10.04 30.04
N VAL A 362 1.28 10.07 30.07
CA VAL A 362 0.43 11.05 30.79
C VAL A 362 -0.73 10.45 31.54
#